data_AF-A0A847AH22-F1
#
_entry.id   AF-A0A847AH22-F1
#
_cell.length_a   1.000
_cell.length_b   1.000
_cell.length_c   1.000
_cell.angle_alpha   90.00
_cell.angle_beta   90.00
_cell.angle_gamma   90.00
#
_symmetry.space_group_name_H-M   'P 1'
#
loop_
_entity.id
_entity.type
_entity.pdbx_description
1 polymer ?
#
loop_
_entity_poly.entity_id
_entity_poly.type
_entity_poly.pdbx_seq_one_letter_code
_entity_poly.pdbx_strand_id
1 'polypeptide(L)'
;MKKNRMRHPLVLLIMIVAVSLFLASCSVTGQAADPGDWGFNCLITYNALGGVVNNREIRETYYMKNSYLFKPSGTTNMLIEPVRDGYVLAGWYTAMEEVPDDQGAGTGYAFKGEDRWDFFEDRVQDDMTLYARWIPQGRVSYIDPETGEVKFSKNITSDEAIQPLSSAAEQLIAKAGMTFDGYYADPELTEPFRFNEYVHKEMIPTNQEVYDQLFEIFPDYFEKIDFEEPSKEELESQLDTSDLYINRLGYRVVTDDPEARAEIRRAKDQIYEDAIEYYTVNTANKEIYLKYSEGRFVHVGKPSDLKFGSKTGFFGLDKSGNPIDGYIFTNDIDFRGETFTMAGPFSGRLIGNGFTLKNIKLVMKTKKMDQDKHKDVALFEELDGAYLENLTFEDILVDISIDPGVTLNAAPLAIKSKKTTLKNVIFKEIVINTGMGDDGEALYRLGDLFVQATGTVLDQVTAENIVFKSSEFAEISRLLD
;
A
#
# COMPACT_ATOMS: atom_id res chain seq x y z
N MET A 1 -26.98 -30.02 35.17
CA MET A 1 -25.69 -30.68 34.88
C MET A 1 -25.51 -30.76 33.37
N LYS A 2 -24.80 -29.78 32.79
CA LYS A 2 -24.37 -29.80 31.39
C LYS A 2 -23.18 -30.76 31.28
N LYS A 3 -23.33 -31.83 30.49
CA LYS A 3 -22.19 -32.67 30.10
C LYS A 3 -21.83 -32.30 28.66
N ASN A 4 -20.83 -31.43 28.55
CA ASN A 4 -20.07 -31.22 27.32
C ASN A 4 -19.53 -32.57 26.83
N ARG A 5 -19.92 -32.98 25.63
CA ARG A 5 -19.09 -33.87 24.81
C ARG A 5 -18.88 -33.18 23.48
N MET A 6 -17.67 -32.64 23.36
CA MET A 6 -17.04 -32.28 22.10
C MET A 6 -17.37 -33.32 21.03
N ARG A 7 -17.96 -32.87 19.92
CA ARG A 7 -17.97 -33.60 18.67
C ARG A 7 -17.07 -32.84 17.72
N HIS A 8 -15.90 -33.41 17.50
CA HIS A 8 -14.97 -33.06 16.44
C HIS A 8 -15.70 -32.98 15.09
N PRO A 9 -15.27 -32.11 14.15
CA PRO A 9 -15.82 -32.10 12.81
C PRO A 9 -15.37 -33.38 12.12
N LEU A 10 -16.31 -34.31 11.94
CA LEU A 10 -16.06 -35.56 11.24
C LEU A 10 -16.13 -35.27 9.74
N VAL A 11 -14.97 -34.92 9.19
CA VAL A 11 -14.62 -35.13 7.78
C VAL A 11 -14.98 -36.58 7.44
N LEU A 12 -16.05 -36.79 6.69
CA LEU A 12 -16.40 -38.08 6.10
C LEU A 12 -17.29 -37.85 4.88
N LEU A 13 -16.73 -37.08 3.95
CA LEU A 13 -16.97 -37.25 2.52
C LEU A 13 -15.71 -37.98 2.00
N ILE A 14 -15.85 -38.80 0.94
CA ILE A 14 -14.77 -39.38 0.13
C ILE A 14 -14.49 -40.89 0.38
N MET A 15 -15.07 -41.76 -0.46
CA MET A 15 -14.42 -43.02 -0.85
C MET A 15 -13.53 -42.72 -2.07
N ILE A 16 -12.42 -42.02 -1.79
CA ILE A 16 -11.24 -41.96 -2.63
C ILE A 16 -10.16 -42.59 -1.78
N VAL A 17 -9.70 -43.77 -2.19
CA VAL A 17 -8.37 -44.21 -1.78
C VAL A 17 -7.47 -43.65 -2.88
N ALA A 18 -6.37 -42.98 -2.56
CA ALA A 18 -5.32 -42.64 -3.51
C ALA A 18 -4.07 -43.27 -2.90
N VAL A 19 -3.53 -44.29 -3.56
CA VAL A 19 -2.42 -45.08 -3.00
C VAL A 19 -1.11 -44.48 -3.49
N SER A 20 -0.37 -43.85 -2.59
CA SER A 20 0.99 -43.38 -2.85
C SER A 20 2.01 -44.40 -2.35
N LEU A 21 2.63 -45.16 -3.26
CA LEU A 21 3.74 -46.05 -2.92
C LEU A 21 5.05 -45.26 -2.84
N PHE A 22 5.58 -45.13 -1.62
CA PHE A 22 6.95 -44.72 -1.38
C PHE A 22 7.88 -45.91 -1.64
N LEU A 23 8.59 -45.91 -2.77
CA LEU A 23 9.74 -46.80 -2.94
C LEU A 23 10.95 -46.22 -2.20
N ALA A 24 10.95 -46.35 -0.87
CA ALA A 24 12.17 -46.31 -0.08
C ALA A 24 12.71 -47.74 0.00
N SER A 25 13.85 -47.96 -0.65
CA SER A 25 14.63 -49.20 -0.61
C SER A 25 14.85 -49.68 0.83
N CYS A 26 14.17 -50.75 1.22
CA CYS A 26 14.64 -51.70 2.22
C CYS A 26 14.11 -53.10 1.89
N SER A 27 15.05 -54.02 1.69
CA SER A 27 14.87 -55.42 1.37
C SER A 27 13.95 -56.17 2.35
N VAL A 28 12.78 -56.58 1.87
CA VAL A 28 12.07 -57.79 2.32
C VAL A 28 11.50 -58.46 1.07
N THR A 29 11.78 -59.75 0.91
CA THR A 29 11.22 -60.61 -0.14
C THR A 29 9.70 -60.68 -0.01
N GLY A 30 9.03 -59.87 -0.81
CA GLY A 30 7.59 -59.80 -1.00
C GLY A 30 7.37 -58.83 -2.15
N GLN A 31 6.59 -59.24 -3.14
CA GLN A 31 6.27 -58.46 -4.33
C GLN A 31 5.91 -57.02 -3.92
N ALA A 32 6.59 -56.01 -4.49
CA ALA A 32 6.24 -54.62 -4.23
C ALA A 32 4.74 -54.47 -4.53
N ALA A 33 3.96 -53.95 -3.59
CA ALA A 33 2.53 -53.81 -3.78
C ALA A 33 2.28 -53.03 -5.07
N ASP A 34 1.59 -53.64 -6.03
CA ASP A 34 1.20 -53.00 -7.27
C ASP A 34 -0.12 -52.25 -7.00
N PRO A 35 -0.19 -50.92 -7.19
CA PRO A 35 -1.45 -50.19 -7.04
C PRO A 35 -2.58 -50.82 -7.88
N GLY A 36 -2.25 -51.43 -9.02
CA GLY A 36 -3.19 -52.13 -9.88
C GLY A 36 -3.94 -53.27 -9.17
N ASP A 37 -3.32 -53.95 -8.20
CA ASP A 37 -3.94 -55.02 -7.41
C ASP A 37 -5.09 -54.50 -6.52
N TRP A 38 -5.14 -53.18 -6.28
CA TRP A 38 -6.18 -52.50 -5.50
C TRP A 38 -7.13 -51.68 -6.37
N GLY A 39 -7.10 -51.88 -7.69
CA GLY A 39 -7.95 -51.16 -8.65
C GLY A 39 -7.41 -49.78 -9.04
N PHE A 40 -6.20 -49.41 -8.62
CA PHE A 40 -5.52 -48.17 -9.01
C PHE A 40 -4.73 -48.36 -10.29
N ASN A 41 -5.44 -48.42 -11.40
CA ASN A 41 -4.94 -48.83 -12.70
C ASN A 41 -4.65 -47.67 -13.67
N CYS A 42 -4.86 -46.42 -13.25
CA CYS A 42 -4.56 -45.25 -14.07
C CYS A 42 -3.48 -44.39 -13.42
N LEU A 43 -2.35 -44.20 -14.10
CA LEU A 43 -1.27 -43.32 -13.71
C LEU A 43 -1.54 -41.89 -14.19
N ILE A 44 -1.62 -40.95 -13.25
CA ILE A 44 -1.86 -39.54 -13.52
C ILE A 44 -0.62 -38.75 -13.21
N THR A 45 -0.12 -38.04 -14.22
CA THR A 45 1.09 -37.23 -14.14
C THR A 45 0.72 -35.75 -14.08
N TYR A 46 0.92 -35.11 -12.93
CA TYR A 46 0.84 -33.67 -12.80
C TYR A 46 2.19 -33.05 -13.15
N ASN A 47 2.29 -32.46 -14.33
CA ASN A 47 3.47 -31.74 -14.79
C ASN A 47 3.28 -30.23 -14.56
N ALA A 48 4.06 -29.66 -13.64
CA ALA A 48 3.96 -28.28 -13.24
C ALA A 48 4.64 -27.30 -14.21
N LEU A 49 5.29 -27.74 -15.30
CA LEU A 49 5.89 -26.91 -16.36
C LEU A 49 6.62 -25.66 -15.85
N GLY A 50 7.77 -25.86 -15.21
CA GLY A 50 8.58 -24.79 -14.60
C GLY A 50 8.10 -24.32 -13.21
N GLY A 51 6.92 -24.74 -12.76
CA GLY A 51 6.50 -24.66 -11.36
C GLY A 51 6.84 -25.93 -10.57
N VAL A 52 6.37 -26.01 -9.32
CA VAL A 52 6.51 -27.20 -8.48
C VAL A 52 5.23 -27.54 -7.71
N VAL A 53 4.89 -28.83 -7.65
CA VAL A 53 3.93 -29.43 -6.71
C VAL A 53 4.73 -30.19 -5.66
N ASN A 54 4.63 -29.83 -4.38
CA ASN A 54 5.41 -30.48 -3.31
C ASN A 54 6.93 -30.50 -3.60
N ASN A 55 7.47 -29.36 -4.06
CA ASN A 55 8.88 -29.19 -4.44
C ASN A 55 9.36 -30.12 -5.58
N ARG A 56 8.43 -30.65 -6.39
CA ARG A 56 8.73 -31.44 -7.59
C ARG A 56 8.02 -30.86 -8.79
N GLU A 57 8.70 -30.80 -9.92
CA GLU A 57 8.08 -30.37 -11.18
C GLU A 57 7.06 -31.40 -11.68
N ILE A 58 7.39 -32.68 -11.57
CA ILE A 58 6.50 -33.77 -11.96
C ILE A 58 6.05 -34.54 -10.73
N ARG A 59 4.74 -34.77 -10.63
CA ARG A 59 4.12 -35.56 -9.56
C ARG A 59 3.20 -36.61 -10.15
N GLU A 60 3.52 -37.87 -9.89
CA GLU A 60 2.73 -39.01 -10.34
C GLU A 60 1.85 -39.57 -9.21
N THR A 61 0.59 -39.91 -9.50
CA THR A 61 -0.32 -40.56 -8.54
C THR A 61 -1.25 -41.51 -9.27
N TYR A 62 -1.55 -42.66 -8.66
CA TYR A 62 -2.45 -43.65 -9.23
C TYR A 62 -3.88 -43.43 -8.77
N TYR A 63 -4.82 -43.54 -9.70
CA TYR A 63 -6.26 -43.40 -9.50
C TYR A 63 -7.01 -44.61 -10.07
N MET A 64 -8.27 -44.78 -9.66
CA MET A 64 -9.14 -45.80 -10.25
C MET A 64 -9.73 -45.27 -11.54
N LYS A 65 -9.92 -46.14 -12.53
CA LYS A 65 -10.73 -45.80 -13.71
C LYS A 65 -12.13 -45.34 -13.28
N ASN A 66 -12.62 -44.29 -13.94
CA ASN A 66 -13.87 -43.59 -13.68
C ASN A 66 -13.94 -42.81 -12.35
N SER A 67 -12.82 -42.56 -11.67
CA SER A 67 -12.79 -41.73 -10.46
C SER A 67 -12.56 -40.24 -10.77
N TYR A 68 -12.95 -39.38 -9.83
CA TYR A 68 -12.52 -37.98 -9.79
C TYR A 68 -11.03 -37.85 -9.44
N LEU A 69 -10.42 -36.75 -9.87
CA LEU A 69 -9.07 -36.37 -9.45
C LEU A 69 -9.08 -35.44 -8.25
N PHE A 70 -8.04 -35.53 -7.42
CA PHE A 70 -7.80 -34.52 -6.41
C PHE A 70 -7.14 -33.30 -7.05
N LYS A 71 -7.82 -32.16 -6.99
CA LYS A 71 -7.19 -30.88 -7.34
C LYS A 71 -5.97 -30.66 -6.44
N PRO A 72 -4.78 -30.34 -6.99
CA PRO A 72 -3.66 -29.86 -6.21
C PRO A 72 -4.00 -28.47 -5.64
N SER A 73 -4.64 -28.44 -4.47
CA SER A 73 -5.11 -27.22 -3.80
C SER A 73 -5.00 -27.30 -2.26
N GLY A 74 -4.26 -28.28 -1.74
CA GLY A 74 -4.02 -28.42 -0.30
C GLY A 74 -2.93 -27.49 0.21
N THR A 75 -2.92 -27.23 1.52
CA THR A 75 -1.86 -26.44 2.19
C THR A 75 -0.77 -27.31 2.81
N THR A 76 -1.07 -28.58 3.08
CA THR A 76 -0.13 -29.59 3.61
C THR A 76 -0.47 -30.97 3.01
N ASN A 77 0.51 -31.88 2.92
CA ASN A 77 0.41 -33.26 2.40
C ASN A 77 0.49 -33.43 0.86
N MET A 78 -0.18 -34.47 0.32
CA MET A 78 0.24 -35.24 -0.87
C MET A 78 0.18 -34.51 -2.23
N LEU A 79 -0.71 -33.52 -2.35
CA LEU A 79 -0.89 -32.64 -3.53
C LEU A 79 -1.24 -31.23 -3.04
N ILE A 80 -0.21 -30.43 -2.78
CA ILE A 80 -0.40 -29.00 -2.46
C ILE A 80 -0.64 -28.19 -3.73
N GLU A 81 -1.16 -26.99 -3.55
CA GLU A 81 -1.25 -26.02 -4.65
C GLU A 81 0.14 -25.81 -5.29
N PRO A 82 0.26 -25.94 -6.63
CA PRO A 82 1.53 -25.73 -7.28
C PRO A 82 1.94 -24.26 -7.12
N VAL A 83 3.25 -24.03 -7.04
CA VAL A 83 3.81 -22.68 -6.98
C VAL A 83 4.85 -22.49 -8.08
N ARG A 84 4.85 -21.29 -8.66
CA ARG A 84 5.88 -20.80 -9.57
C ARG A 84 6.09 -19.33 -9.27
N ASP A 85 7.29 -18.95 -8.87
CA ASP A 85 7.58 -17.59 -8.41
C ASP A 85 7.29 -16.57 -9.51
N GLY A 86 6.48 -15.56 -9.19
CA GLY A 86 6.04 -14.54 -10.14
C GLY A 86 4.92 -14.95 -11.10
N TYR A 87 4.26 -16.09 -10.90
CA TYR A 87 3.15 -16.56 -11.74
C TYR A 87 1.95 -17.02 -10.91
N VAL A 88 0.76 -16.94 -11.50
CA VAL A 88 -0.49 -17.48 -10.95
C VAL A 88 -0.92 -18.68 -11.79
N LEU A 89 -1.40 -19.74 -11.13
CA LEU A 89 -1.90 -20.94 -11.82
C LEU A 89 -3.25 -20.64 -12.48
N ALA A 90 -3.32 -20.76 -13.80
CA ALA A 90 -4.57 -20.58 -14.54
C ALA A 90 -5.45 -21.84 -14.58
N GLY A 91 -4.83 -23.02 -14.49
CA GLY A 91 -5.53 -24.30 -14.52
C GLY A 91 -4.59 -25.44 -14.90
N TRP A 92 -5.19 -26.62 -15.05
CA TRP A 92 -4.54 -27.84 -15.51
C TRP A 92 -5.16 -28.25 -16.84
N TYR A 93 -4.34 -28.71 -17.78
CA TYR A 93 -4.76 -29.03 -19.15
C TYR A 93 -4.25 -30.40 -19.56
N THR A 94 -5.01 -31.13 -20.37
CA THR A 94 -4.64 -32.46 -20.87
C THR A 94 -3.67 -32.43 -22.03
N ALA A 95 -3.55 -31.28 -22.70
CA ALA A 95 -2.60 -31.06 -23.78
C ALA A 95 -1.99 -29.65 -23.72
N MET A 96 -0.84 -29.50 -24.37
CA MET A 96 -0.15 -28.23 -24.58
C MET A 96 0.65 -28.29 -25.88
N GLU A 97 0.95 -27.13 -26.45
CA GLU A 97 1.83 -26.98 -27.61
C GLU A 97 3.05 -26.15 -27.21
N GLU A 98 4.26 -26.63 -27.51
CA GLU A 98 5.48 -25.85 -27.30
C GLU A 98 5.55 -24.70 -28.30
N VAL A 99 5.72 -23.48 -27.79
CA VAL A 99 5.90 -22.26 -28.58
C VAL A 99 7.19 -21.56 -28.15
N PRO A 100 7.80 -20.72 -29.01
CA PRO A 100 8.84 -19.82 -28.53
C PRO A 100 8.30 -18.95 -27.39
N ASP A 101 9.05 -18.81 -26.31
CA ASP A 101 8.70 -17.90 -25.21
C ASP A 101 8.57 -16.45 -25.72
N ASP A 102 7.76 -15.64 -25.06
CA ASP A 102 7.46 -14.24 -25.43
C ASP A 102 8.72 -13.35 -25.48
N GLN A 103 9.79 -13.77 -24.80
CA GLN A 103 11.10 -13.10 -24.78
C GLN A 103 12.12 -13.70 -25.76
N GLY A 104 11.73 -14.70 -26.57
CA GLY A 104 12.56 -15.31 -27.62
C GLY A 104 13.76 -16.12 -27.14
N ALA A 105 13.91 -16.35 -25.83
CA ALA A 105 15.09 -16.97 -25.22
C ALA A 105 14.85 -18.38 -24.63
N GLY A 106 13.61 -18.90 -24.66
CA GLY A 106 13.23 -20.20 -24.08
C GLY A 106 11.98 -20.85 -24.72
N THR A 107 11.50 -21.93 -24.10
CA THR A 107 10.27 -22.64 -24.48
C THR A 107 9.08 -22.13 -23.68
N GLY A 108 8.10 -21.54 -24.36
CA GLY A 108 6.76 -21.24 -23.86
C GLY A 108 5.77 -22.36 -24.16
N TYR A 109 4.55 -22.25 -23.63
CA TYR A 109 3.51 -23.26 -23.80
C TYR A 109 2.17 -22.59 -24.12
N ALA A 110 1.54 -23.04 -25.22
CA ALA A 110 0.20 -22.66 -25.60
C ALA A 110 -0.81 -23.74 -25.18
N PHE A 111 -2.02 -23.31 -24.82
CA PHE A 111 -3.09 -24.16 -24.32
C PHE A 111 -4.40 -23.78 -25.01
N LYS A 112 -5.29 -24.76 -25.20
CA LYS A 112 -6.65 -24.55 -25.70
C LYS A 112 -7.64 -24.74 -24.55
N GLY A 113 -8.68 -23.92 -24.52
CA GLY A 113 -9.72 -24.01 -23.49
C GLY A 113 -10.37 -25.39 -23.42
N GLU A 114 -10.55 -26.05 -24.57
CA GLU A 114 -11.13 -27.40 -24.69
C GLU A 114 -10.30 -28.51 -24.01
N ASP A 115 -9.00 -28.28 -23.79
CA ASP A 115 -8.10 -29.20 -23.09
C ASP A 115 -8.08 -28.95 -21.57
N ARG A 116 -8.84 -27.97 -21.06
CA ARG A 116 -8.87 -27.65 -19.63
C ARG A 116 -9.47 -28.83 -18.86
N TRP A 117 -8.78 -29.28 -17.83
CA TRP A 117 -9.28 -30.32 -16.92
C TRP A 117 -10.15 -29.71 -15.81
N ASP A 118 -11.31 -30.31 -15.57
CA ASP A 118 -12.21 -29.97 -14.49
C ASP A 118 -12.28 -31.08 -13.44
N PHE A 119 -11.74 -30.76 -12.26
CA PHE A 119 -11.68 -31.66 -11.13
C PHE A 119 -13.05 -32.04 -10.52
N PHE A 120 -14.13 -31.35 -10.88
CA PHE A 120 -15.47 -31.58 -10.35
C PHE A 120 -16.40 -32.35 -11.27
N GLU A 121 -16.07 -32.44 -12.55
CA GLU A 121 -16.88 -33.11 -13.57
C GLU A 121 -16.11 -34.20 -14.32
N ASP A 122 -14.83 -34.00 -14.60
CA ASP A 122 -14.07 -34.93 -15.43
C ASP A 122 -13.70 -36.19 -14.63
N ARG A 123 -13.67 -37.33 -15.36
CA ARG A 123 -13.37 -38.65 -14.82
C ARG A 123 -12.13 -39.23 -15.49
N VAL A 124 -11.29 -39.86 -14.69
CA VAL A 124 -10.12 -40.59 -15.21
C VAL A 124 -10.59 -41.74 -16.08
N GLN A 125 -10.11 -41.82 -17.33
CA GLN A 125 -10.42 -42.96 -18.20
C GLN A 125 -9.24 -43.90 -18.37
N ASP A 126 -8.03 -43.36 -18.57
CA ASP A 126 -6.78 -44.10 -18.73
C ASP A 126 -5.61 -43.24 -18.21
N ASP A 127 -4.37 -43.70 -18.39
CA ASP A 127 -3.16 -42.92 -18.06
C ASP A 127 -3.17 -41.58 -18.79
N MET A 128 -2.89 -40.50 -18.07
CA MET A 128 -2.87 -39.15 -18.65
C MET A 128 -1.88 -38.22 -17.95
N THR A 129 -1.54 -37.13 -18.64
CA THR A 129 -0.74 -36.05 -18.08
C THR A 129 -1.58 -34.78 -18.01
N LEU A 130 -1.54 -34.10 -16.87
CA LEU A 130 -2.08 -32.78 -16.68
C LEU A 130 -0.93 -31.77 -16.62
N TYR A 131 -1.01 -30.74 -17.44
CA TYR A 131 -0.02 -29.69 -17.58
C TYR A 131 -0.52 -28.40 -16.91
N ALA A 132 0.28 -27.84 -16.01
CA ALA A 132 -0.04 -26.57 -15.37
C ALA A 132 0.15 -25.40 -16.35
N ARG A 133 -0.88 -24.56 -16.50
CA ARG A 133 -0.78 -23.28 -17.23
C ARG A 133 -0.50 -22.15 -16.24
N TRP A 134 0.54 -21.37 -16.52
CA TRP A 134 0.98 -20.26 -15.68
C TRP A 134 0.81 -18.94 -16.40
N ILE A 135 0.26 -17.94 -15.70
CA ILE A 135 0.12 -16.58 -16.20
C ILE A 135 0.97 -15.66 -15.31
N PRO A 136 1.76 -14.73 -15.88
CA PRO A 136 2.57 -13.81 -15.10
C PRO A 136 1.72 -13.07 -14.07
N GLN A 137 2.18 -13.02 -12.83
CA GLN A 137 1.50 -12.30 -11.78
C GLN A 137 1.72 -10.80 -11.96
N GLY A 138 0.63 -10.03 -11.98
CA GLY A 138 0.70 -8.57 -11.98
C GLY A 138 1.54 -8.02 -10.84
N ARG A 139 2.38 -7.01 -11.13
CA ARG A 139 3.21 -6.33 -10.13
C ARG A 139 3.06 -4.83 -10.20
N VAL A 140 3.21 -4.19 -9.05
CA VAL A 140 3.49 -2.77 -8.96
C VAL A 140 4.98 -2.58 -8.69
N SER A 141 5.62 -1.72 -9.46
CA SER A 141 7.04 -1.39 -9.40
C SER A 141 7.21 0.10 -9.11
N TYR A 142 7.99 0.42 -8.09
CA TYR A 142 8.36 1.79 -7.73
C TYR A 142 9.75 2.06 -8.31
N ILE A 143 9.82 2.97 -9.26
CA ILE A 143 10.97 3.17 -10.13
C ILE A 143 11.60 4.52 -9.85
N ASP A 144 12.92 4.53 -9.83
CA ASP A 144 13.70 5.76 -9.90
C ASP A 144 13.79 6.20 -11.37
N PRO A 145 13.10 7.29 -11.78
CA PRO A 145 13.01 7.70 -13.19
C PRO A 145 14.37 8.08 -13.78
N GLU A 146 15.35 8.49 -12.95
CA GLU A 146 16.68 8.89 -13.43
C GLU A 146 17.52 7.69 -13.89
N THR A 147 17.34 6.54 -13.24
CA THR A 147 18.15 5.34 -13.46
C THR A 147 17.38 4.21 -14.14
N GLY A 148 16.05 4.25 -14.10
CA GLY A 148 15.17 3.14 -14.46
C GLY A 148 15.20 1.99 -13.46
N GLU A 149 15.85 2.15 -12.29
CA GLU A 149 15.98 1.09 -11.31
C GLU A 149 14.67 0.89 -10.52
N VAL A 150 14.21 -0.35 -10.41
CA VAL A 150 13.09 -0.74 -9.54
C VAL A 150 13.57 -0.76 -8.09
N LYS A 151 13.19 0.27 -7.33
CA LYS A 151 13.56 0.42 -5.91
C LYS A 151 12.72 -0.46 -4.99
N PHE A 152 11.49 -0.70 -5.37
CA PHE A 152 10.57 -1.56 -4.63
C PHE A 152 9.58 -2.21 -5.60
N SER A 153 9.16 -3.44 -5.31
CA SER A 153 8.07 -4.05 -6.08
C SER A 153 7.23 -4.95 -5.19
N LYS A 154 5.95 -5.07 -5.53
CA LYS A 154 4.99 -5.92 -4.83
C LYS A 154 4.07 -6.58 -5.84
N ASN A 155 3.67 -7.82 -5.55
CA ASN A 155 2.67 -8.51 -6.35
C ASN A 155 1.29 -7.90 -6.09
N ILE A 156 0.49 -7.83 -7.14
CA ILE A 156 -0.89 -7.36 -7.09
C ILE A 156 -1.77 -8.57 -6.76
N THR A 157 -2.23 -8.64 -5.51
CA THR A 157 -3.04 -9.74 -4.98
C THR A 157 -4.40 -9.27 -4.45
N SER A 158 -4.66 -7.98 -4.48
CA SER A 158 -5.90 -7.35 -4.01
C SER A 158 -5.93 -5.88 -4.45
N ASP A 159 -7.06 -5.21 -4.25
CA ASP A 159 -7.21 -3.76 -4.47
C ASP A 159 -6.17 -2.94 -3.68
N GLU A 160 -5.80 -3.39 -2.47
CA GLU A 160 -4.84 -2.71 -1.59
C GLU A 160 -3.38 -2.92 -1.99
N ALA A 161 -3.12 -3.64 -3.08
CA ALA A 161 -1.75 -3.93 -3.48
C ALA A 161 -1.01 -2.67 -3.99
N ILE A 162 -1.74 -1.70 -4.54
CA ILE A 162 -1.21 -0.45 -5.08
C ILE A 162 -1.49 0.68 -4.07
N GLN A 163 -0.48 1.04 -3.30
CA GLN A 163 -0.59 2.04 -2.22
C GLN A 163 0.73 2.78 -2.03
N PRO A 164 0.74 3.99 -1.45
CA PRO A 164 1.99 4.65 -1.06
C PRO A 164 2.88 3.72 -0.23
N LEU A 165 4.19 3.82 -0.42
CA LEU A 165 5.14 3.04 0.36
C LEU A 165 5.02 3.40 1.83
N SER A 166 5.13 2.39 2.70
CA SER A 166 5.22 2.64 4.14
C SER A 166 6.45 3.48 4.46
N SER A 167 6.42 4.25 5.56
CA SER A 167 7.57 5.07 5.97
C SER A 167 8.86 4.28 6.15
N ALA A 168 8.77 2.99 6.51
CA ALA A 168 9.94 2.12 6.60
C ALA A 168 10.51 1.76 5.22
N ALA A 169 9.65 1.52 4.23
CA ALA A 169 10.07 1.27 2.86
C ALA A 169 10.65 2.55 2.22
N GLU A 170 10.01 3.71 2.42
CA GLU A 170 10.52 5.01 1.96
C GLU A 170 11.92 5.31 2.49
N GLN A 171 12.21 4.95 3.76
CA GLN A 171 13.56 5.09 4.34
C GLN A 171 14.61 4.21 3.67
N LEU A 172 14.25 2.99 3.24
CA LEU A 172 15.17 2.07 2.56
C LEU A 172 15.55 2.55 1.16
N ILE A 173 14.68 3.34 0.53
CA ILE A 173 14.88 3.88 -0.83
C ILE A 173 15.27 5.36 -0.83
N ALA A 174 15.43 5.97 0.34
CA ALA A 174 15.77 7.39 0.47
C ALA A 174 17.15 7.68 -0.15
N LYS A 175 17.22 8.74 -0.96
CA LYS A 175 18.49 9.25 -1.51
C LYS A 175 19.11 10.25 -0.54
N ALA A 176 20.40 10.06 -0.22
CA ALA A 176 21.10 10.94 0.70
C ALA A 176 21.12 12.38 0.17
N GLY A 177 20.71 13.33 1.01
CA GLY A 177 20.66 14.76 0.64
C GLY A 177 19.47 15.15 -0.27
N MET A 178 18.51 14.25 -0.49
CA MET A 178 17.32 14.53 -1.29
C MET A 178 16.04 14.38 -0.46
N THR A 179 14.97 15.01 -0.92
CA THR A 179 13.62 14.94 -0.36
C THR A 179 12.73 14.15 -1.29
N PHE A 180 11.92 13.24 -0.74
CA PHE A 180 10.88 12.55 -1.49
C PHE A 180 9.65 13.44 -1.64
N ASP A 181 9.20 13.68 -2.88
CA ASP A 181 8.10 14.61 -3.19
C ASP A 181 6.81 13.91 -3.63
N GLY A 182 6.86 12.59 -3.85
CA GLY A 182 5.67 11.79 -4.15
C GLY A 182 5.82 10.86 -5.35
N TYR A 183 4.66 10.41 -5.83
CA TYR A 183 4.50 9.32 -6.78
C TYR A 183 3.88 9.84 -8.09
N TYR A 184 4.41 9.40 -9.23
CA TYR A 184 4.02 9.85 -10.57
C TYR A 184 3.72 8.65 -11.49
N ALA A 185 2.84 8.86 -12.47
CA ALA A 185 2.42 7.84 -13.43
C ALA A 185 3.33 7.75 -14.66
N ASP A 186 4.14 8.78 -14.89
CA ASP A 186 5.04 8.93 -16.03
C ASP A 186 6.51 9.15 -15.59
N PRO A 187 7.49 8.67 -16.38
CA PRO A 187 8.91 8.89 -16.09
C PRO A 187 9.33 10.37 -16.16
N GLU A 188 8.59 11.20 -16.89
CA GLU A 188 8.82 12.65 -16.97
C GLU A 188 8.35 13.43 -15.72
N LEU A 189 7.70 12.75 -14.77
CA LEU A 189 7.23 13.31 -13.49
C LEU A 189 6.26 14.49 -13.66
N THR A 190 5.37 14.38 -14.65
CA THR A 190 4.38 15.41 -14.99
C THR A 190 2.97 15.10 -14.48
N GLU A 191 2.63 13.82 -14.32
CA GLU A 191 1.32 13.35 -13.91
C GLU A 191 1.40 12.63 -12.54
N PRO A 192 0.83 13.22 -11.47
CA PRO A 192 0.78 12.57 -10.17
C PRO A 192 -0.01 11.26 -10.21
N PHE A 193 0.54 10.20 -9.61
CA PHE A 193 -0.10 8.89 -9.59
C PHE A 193 -1.34 8.87 -8.69
N ARG A 194 -2.44 8.28 -9.18
CA ARG A 194 -3.72 8.16 -8.47
C ARG A 194 -3.94 6.73 -8.00
N PHE A 195 -3.68 6.50 -6.71
CA PHE A 195 -3.78 5.17 -6.09
C PHE A 195 -5.21 4.58 -6.06
N ASN A 196 -6.24 5.41 -6.19
CA ASN A 196 -7.64 5.00 -6.06
C ASN A 196 -8.32 4.62 -7.39
N GLU A 197 -7.60 4.62 -8.51
CA GLU A 197 -8.16 4.29 -9.82
C GLU A 197 -8.03 2.80 -10.18
N TYR A 198 -7.17 2.05 -9.49
CA TYR A 198 -6.99 0.63 -9.77
C TYR A 198 -8.08 -0.22 -9.12
N VAL A 199 -8.67 -1.12 -9.92
CA VAL A 199 -9.62 -2.14 -9.47
C VAL A 199 -9.02 -3.50 -9.78
N HIS A 200 -8.77 -4.29 -8.74
CA HIS A 200 -8.25 -5.64 -8.86
C HIS A 200 -9.36 -6.59 -9.31
N LYS A 201 -9.01 -7.51 -10.20
CA LYS A 201 -9.87 -8.63 -10.56
C LYS A 201 -9.04 -9.91 -10.43
N GLU A 202 -9.58 -10.89 -9.72
CA GLU A 202 -8.98 -12.22 -9.66
C GLU A 202 -8.94 -12.84 -11.05
N MET A 203 -7.85 -13.52 -11.37
CA MET A 203 -7.67 -14.14 -12.67
C MET A 203 -8.67 -15.27 -12.90
N ILE A 204 -8.90 -16.09 -11.86
CA ILE A 204 -9.78 -17.26 -11.94
C ILE A 204 -11.08 -16.94 -11.21
N PRO A 205 -12.21 -16.86 -11.92
CA PRO A 205 -13.51 -16.66 -11.30
C PRO A 205 -13.82 -17.83 -10.36
N THR A 206 -14.60 -17.54 -9.33
CA THR A 206 -15.13 -18.57 -8.44
C THR A 206 -16.11 -19.46 -9.19
N ASN A 207 -16.24 -20.70 -8.76
CA ASN A 207 -17.17 -21.62 -9.40
C ASN A 207 -18.62 -21.12 -9.30
N GLN A 208 -18.99 -20.37 -8.26
CA GLN A 208 -20.30 -19.72 -8.19
C GLN A 208 -20.49 -18.72 -9.34
N GLU A 209 -19.54 -17.80 -9.56
CA GLU A 209 -19.63 -16.80 -10.64
C GLU A 209 -19.67 -17.43 -12.04
N VAL A 210 -18.97 -18.55 -12.22
CA VAL A 210 -19.00 -19.31 -13.48
C VAL A 210 -20.39 -19.91 -13.70
N TYR A 211 -20.96 -20.56 -12.69
CA TYR A 211 -22.28 -21.19 -12.81
C TYR A 211 -23.44 -20.18 -12.88
N ASP A 212 -23.30 -19.02 -12.25
CA ASP A 212 -24.23 -17.90 -12.41
C ASP A 212 -24.24 -17.41 -13.88
N GLN A 213 -23.08 -17.27 -14.52
CA GLN A 213 -22.98 -16.92 -15.93
C GLN A 213 -23.52 -18.02 -16.86
N LEU A 214 -23.23 -19.30 -16.57
CA LEU A 214 -23.77 -20.42 -17.34
C LEU A 214 -25.30 -20.48 -17.27
N PHE A 215 -25.89 -20.18 -16.11
CA PHE A 215 -27.34 -20.06 -15.96
C PHE A 215 -27.92 -18.94 -16.83
N GLU A 216 -27.23 -17.80 -16.95
CA GLU A 216 -27.66 -16.70 -17.82
C GLU A 216 -27.54 -17.05 -19.32
N ILE A 217 -26.51 -17.80 -19.71
CA ILE A 217 -26.28 -18.22 -21.10
C ILE A 217 -27.26 -19.33 -21.51
N PHE A 218 -27.53 -20.29 -20.61
CA PHE A 218 -28.37 -21.47 -20.86
C PHE A 218 -29.52 -21.62 -19.86
N PRO A 219 -30.44 -20.64 -19.76
CA PRO A 219 -31.50 -20.68 -18.75
C PRO A 219 -32.44 -21.88 -18.90
N ASP A 220 -32.58 -22.44 -20.10
CA ASP A 220 -33.42 -23.61 -20.38
C ASP A 220 -32.77 -24.94 -19.94
N TYR A 221 -31.46 -24.96 -19.68
CA TYR A 221 -30.73 -26.17 -19.29
C TYR A 221 -30.44 -26.25 -17.79
N PHE A 222 -30.79 -25.20 -17.03
CA PHE A 222 -30.55 -25.11 -15.60
C PHE A 222 -31.82 -24.75 -14.82
N GLU A 223 -31.91 -25.27 -13.60
CA GLU A 223 -32.93 -24.89 -12.63
C GLU A 223 -32.27 -24.50 -11.30
N LYS A 224 -32.79 -23.47 -10.64
CA LYS A 224 -32.36 -23.12 -9.29
C LYS A 224 -32.98 -24.07 -8.27
N ILE A 225 -32.15 -24.66 -7.44
CA ILE A 225 -32.57 -25.60 -6.39
C ILE A 225 -32.05 -25.15 -5.02
N ASP A 226 -32.78 -25.51 -3.97
CA ASP A 226 -32.26 -25.47 -2.60
C ASP A 226 -31.61 -26.83 -2.32
N PHE A 227 -30.30 -26.85 -2.14
CA PHE A 227 -29.55 -28.10 -2.05
C PHE A 227 -29.66 -28.71 -0.66
N GLU A 228 -30.20 -29.93 -0.60
CA GLU A 228 -30.14 -30.78 0.59
C GLU A 228 -29.06 -31.84 0.39
N GLU A 229 -28.13 -31.93 1.34
CA GLU A 229 -27.04 -32.91 1.27
C GLU A 229 -27.60 -34.34 1.42
N PRO A 230 -27.33 -35.25 0.46
CA PRO A 230 -27.82 -36.62 0.54
C PRO A 230 -27.32 -37.32 1.80
N SER A 231 -28.18 -38.13 2.41
CA SER A 231 -27.82 -38.97 3.55
C SER A 231 -26.74 -40.00 3.16
N LYS A 232 -26.03 -40.52 4.16
CA LYS A 232 -25.02 -41.57 3.94
C LYS A 232 -25.61 -42.81 3.28
N GLU A 233 -26.83 -43.18 3.64
CA GLU A 233 -27.52 -44.34 3.05
C GLU A 233 -27.88 -44.10 1.57
N GLU A 234 -28.19 -42.87 1.18
CA GLU A 234 -28.43 -42.49 -0.22
C GLU A 234 -27.13 -42.48 -1.04
N LEU A 235 -26.02 -42.03 -0.46
CA LEU A 235 -24.70 -42.05 -1.10
C LEU A 235 -24.12 -43.47 -1.25
N GLU A 236 -24.47 -44.40 -0.35
CA GLU A 236 -24.08 -45.81 -0.43
C GLU A 236 -24.92 -46.62 -1.44
N SER A 237 -26.04 -46.04 -1.91
CA SER A 237 -26.82 -46.57 -3.02
C SER A 237 -26.17 -46.22 -4.38
N GLN A 238 -26.64 -46.80 -5.49
CA GLN A 238 -26.17 -46.46 -6.85
C GLN A 238 -26.63 -45.06 -7.32
N LEU A 239 -26.63 -44.07 -6.42
CA LEU A 239 -27.01 -42.70 -6.73
C LEU A 239 -26.00 -42.10 -7.71
N ASP A 240 -26.48 -41.54 -8.82
CA ASP A 240 -25.64 -40.76 -9.71
C ASP A 240 -25.22 -39.46 -9.01
N THR A 241 -23.91 -39.28 -8.85
CA THR A 241 -23.31 -38.14 -8.15
C THR A 241 -22.65 -37.16 -9.11
N SER A 242 -22.81 -37.36 -10.43
CA SER A 242 -22.12 -36.57 -11.47
C SER A 242 -22.37 -35.07 -11.35
N ASP A 243 -23.61 -34.68 -11.04
CA ASP A 243 -24.01 -33.27 -10.91
C ASP A 243 -24.06 -32.79 -9.45
N LEU A 244 -23.64 -33.61 -8.47
CA LEU A 244 -23.75 -33.27 -7.05
C LEU A 244 -22.99 -31.98 -6.70
N TYR A 245 -21.87 -31.74 -7.39
CA TYR A 245 -21.10 -30.52 -7.24
C TYR A 245 -21.89 -29.28 -7.69
N ILE A 246 -22.53 -29.36 -8.84
CA ILE A 246 -23.35 -28.30 -9.43
C ILE A 246 -24.56 -28.02 -8.54
N ASN A 247 -25.20 -29.09 -8.07
CA ASN A 247 -26.33 -29.02 -7.14
C ASN A 247 -25.96 -28.25 -5.87
N ARG A 248 -24.77 -28.46 -5.31
CA ARG A 248 -24.27 -27.72 -4.14
C ARG A 248 -24.12 -26.21 -4.38
N LEU A 249 -23.93 -25.78 -5.62
CA LEU A 249 -23.90 -24.36 -6.01
C LEU A 249 -25.32 -23.78 -6.21
N GLY A 250 -26.37 -24.58 -5.95
CA GLY A 250 -27.77 -24.17 -6.08
C GLY A 250 -28.35 -24.35 -7.48
N TYR A 251 -27.67 -25.11 -8.34
CA TYR A 251 -28.06 -25.31 -9.73
C TYR A 251 -28.26 -26.80 -10.05
N ARG A 252 -29.34 -27.14 -10.74
CA ARG A 252 -29.57 -28.47 -11.32
C ARG A 252 -29.50 -28.36 -12.84
N VAL A 253 -28.66 -29.17 -13.47
CA VAL A 253 -28.67 -29.35 -14.93
C VAL A 253 -29.87 -30.25 -15.26
N VAL A 254 -30.79 -29.78 -16.10
CA VAL A 254 -32.04 -30.50 -16.42
C VAL A 254 -32.02 -31.20 -17.79
N THR A 255 -30.88 -31.18 -18.47
CA THR A 255 -30.67 -31.85 -19.76
C THR A 255 -29.73 -33.04 -19.64
N ASP A 256 -30.09 -34.15 -20.28
CA ASP A 256 -29.24 -35.34 -20.45
C ASP A 256 -28.73 -35.48 -21.89
N ASP A 257 -29.03 -34.50 -22.76
CA ASP A 257 -28.55 -34.47 -24.13
C ASP A 257 -27.02 -34.25 -24.17
N PRO A 258 -26.24 -35.17 -24.76
CA PRO A 258 -24.79 -35.03 -24.81
C PRO A 258 -24.31 -33.77 -25.55
N GLU A 259 -25.04 -33.33 -26.58
CA GLU A 259 -24.66 -32.13 -27.34
C GLU A 259 -24.86 -30.87 -26.50
N ALA A 260 -26.01 -30.74 -25.83
CA ALA A 260 -26.27 -29.66 -24.88
C ALA A 260 -25.23 -29.64 -23.73
N ARG A 261 -24.89 -30.79 -23.15
CA ARG A 261 -23.84 -30.87 -22.11
C ARG A 261 -22.46 -30.47 -22.63
N ALA A 262 -22.12 -30.85 -23.85
CA ALA A 262 -20.86 -30.43 -24.48
C ALA A 262 -20.86 -28.92 -24.79
N GLU A 263 -22.00 -28.31 -25.11
CA GLU A 263 -22.13 -26.86 -25.28
C GLU A 263 -21.94 -26.10 -23.96
N ILE A 264 -22.60 -26.54 -22.88
CA ILE A 264 -22.40 -25.99 -21.53
C ILE A 264 -20.92 -26.10 -21.14
N ARG A 265 -20.28 -27.24 -21.42
CA ARG A 265 -18.85 -27.42 -21.17
C ARG A 265 -17.99 -26.40 -21.91
N ARG A 266 -18.18 -26.26 -23.22
CA ARG A 266 -17.40 -25.30 -24.03
C ARG A 266 -17.57 -23.86 -23.54
N ALA A 267 -18.79 -23.47 -23.18
CA ALA A 267 -19.04 -22.15 -22.62
C ALA A 267 -18.35 -21.95 -21.27
N LYS A 268 -18.33 -22.97 -20.41
CA LYS A 268 -17.61 -22.93 -19.13
C LYS A 268 -16.10 -22.72 -19.35
N ASP A 269 -15.51 -23.47 -20.27
CA ASP A 269 -14.09 -23.33 -20.61
C ASP A 269 -13.81 -21.93 -21.18
N GLN A 270 -14.69 -21.40 -22.03
CA GLN A 270 -14.59 -20.04 -22.56
C GLN A 270 -14.66 -18.96 -21.47
N ILE A 271 -15.53 -19.10 -20.46
CA ILE A 271 -15.59 -18.15 -19.32
C ILE A 271 -14.23 -18.07 -18.60
N TYR A 272 -13.55 -19.21 -18.42
CA TYR A 272 -12.21 -19.21 -17.83
C TYR A 272 -11.17 -18.55 -18.75
N GLU A 273 -11.20 -18.83 -20.05
CA GLU A 273 -10.29 -18.20 -21.02
C GLU A 273 -10.49 -16.68 -21.09
N ASP A 274 -11.74 -16.21 -21.14
CA ASP A 274 -12.06 -14.78 -21.16
C ASP A 274 -11.58 -14.08 -19.88
N ALA A 275 -11.68 -14.75 -18.73
CA ALA A 275 -11.18 -14.22 -17.47
C ALA A 275 -9.64 -14.15 -17.44
N ILE A 276 -8.96 -15.18 -17.97
CA ILE A 276 -7.49 -15.21 -18.11
C ILE A 276 -7.02 -14.12 -19.09
N GLU A 277 -7.68 -13.94 -20.22
CA GLU A 277 -7.36 -12.89 -21.20
C GLU A 277 -7.58 -11.52 -20.59
N TYR A 278 -8.72 -11.29 -19.93
CA TYR A 278 -8.98 -10.06 -19.21
C TYR A 278 -7.87 -9.76 -18.20
N TYR A 279 -7.48 -10.74 -17.38
CA TYR A 279 -6.38 -10.57 -16.43
C TYR A 279 -5.07 -10.24 -17.16
N THR A 280 -4.72 -10.98 -18.21
CA THR A 280 -3.47 -10.77 -18.95
C THR A 280 -3.38 -9.38 -19.57
N VAL A 281 -4.49 -8.86 -20.09
CA VAL A 281 -4.57 -7.53 -20.73
C VAL A 281 -4.66 -6.39 -19.69
N ASN A 282 -5.44 -6.58 -18.62
CA ASN A 282 -5.79 -5.50 -17.69
C ASN A 282 -4.91 -5.48 -16.43
N THR A 283 -4.33 -6.62 -16.05
CA THR A 283 -3.28 -6.72 -15.04
C THR A 283 -1.94 -6.36 -15.68
N ALA A 284 -1.89 -5.17 -16.27
CA ALA A 284 -0.65 -4.55 -16.71
C ALA A 284 0.18 -4.22 -15.47
N ASN A 285 1.45 -4.61 -15.48
CA ASN A 285 2.42 -4.13 -14.51
C ASN A 285 2.26 -2.62 -14.35
N LYS A 286 2.14 -2.17 -13.11
CA LYS A 286 1.99 -0.75 -12.80
C LYS A 286 3.34 -0.19 -12.41
N GLU A 287 3.80 0.78 -13.17
CA GLU A 287 5.01 1.52 -12.87
C GLU A 287 4.61 2.81 -12.16
N ILE A 288 5.26 3.06 -11.03
CA ILE A 288 5.08 4.26 -10.22
C ILE A 288 6.45 4.91 -10.09
N TYR A 289 6.57 6.13 -10.60
CA TYR A 289 7.83 6.86 -10.63
C TYR A 289 7.98 7.72 -9.38
N LEU A 290 9.14 7.61 -8.75
CA LEU A 290 9.46 8.28 -7.49
C LEU A 290 10.11 9.62 -7.77
N LYS A 291 9.49 10.71 -7.31
CA LYS A 291 10.08 12.04 -7.44
C LYS A 291 10.91 12.40 -6.23
N TYR A 292 12.14 12.82 -6.49
CA TYR A 292 13.03 13.39 -5.49
C TYR A 292 13.49 14.79 -5.91
N SER A 293 13.57 15.71 -4.96
CA SER A 293 14.21 17.01 -5.14
C SER A 293 15.49 17.11 -4.31
N GLU A 294 16.47 17.84 -4.81
CA GLU A 294 17.71 18.12 -4.09
C GLU A 294 17.44 18.93 -2.81
N GLY A 295 18.14 18.59 -1.73
CA GLY A 295 18.00 19.18 -0.40
C GLY A 295 17.18 18.31 0.55
N ARG A 296 17.42 18.48 1.85
CA ARG A 296 16.72 17.82 2.95
C ARG A 296 15.63 18.73 3.49
N PHE A 297 14.42 18.57 2.97
CA PHE A 297 13.26 19.33 3.38
C PHE A 297 12.31 18.47 4.17
N VAL A 298 11.70 19.08 5.19
CA VAL A 298 10.57 18.48 5.90
C VAL A 298 9.29 18.96 5.22
N HIS A 299 8.49 18.02 4.71
CA HIS A 299 7.14 18.30 4.25
C HIS A 299 6.22 18.51 5.45
N VAL A 300 5.53 19.65 5.49
CA VAL A 300 4.66 20.06 6.59
C VAL A 300 3.24 20.19 6.07
N GLY A 301 2.39 19.22 6.42
CA GLY A 301 0.97 19.21 6.05
C GLY A 301 0.03 19.33 7.23
N LYS A 302 0.54 19.22 8.47
CA LYS A 302 -0.22 19.31 9.72
C LYS A 302 0.66 19.76 10.89
N PRO A 303 0.07 20.24 12.02
CA PRO A 303 0.85 20.77 13.14
C PRO A 303 1.87 19.80 13.75
N SER A 304 1.58 18.50 13.76
CA SER A 304 2.48 17.47 14.31
C SER A 304 3.79 17.30 13.53
N ASP A 305 3.86 17.79 12.29
CA ASP A 305 5.06 17.65 11.46
C ASP A 305 6.18 18.60 11.92
N LEU A 306 5.82 19.71 12.59
CA LEU A 306 6.76 20.65 13.23
C LEU A 306 7.11 20.28 14.68
N LYS A 307 6.68 19.12 15.18
CA LYS A 307 7.00 18.70 16.56
C LYS A 307 8.37 18.04 16.64
N PHE A 308 9.21 18.57 17.54
CA PHE A 308 10.46 17.96 18.00
C PHE A 308 10.34 17.65 19.49
N GLY A 309 10.12 16.36 19.81
CA GLY A 309 9.72 15.94 21.15
C GLY A 309 8.36 16.56 21.55
N SER A 310 8.34 17.30 22.66
CA SER A 310 7.14 18.01 23.13
C SER A 310 7.02 19.45 22.62
N LYS A 311 7.98 19.93 21.83
CA LYS A 311 8.07 21.32 21.37
C LYS A 311 7.62 21.43 19.92
N THR A 312 6.92 22.50 19.60
CA THR A 312 6.53 22.87 18.22
C THR A 312 7.40 24.05 17.78
N GLY A 313 8.01 23.97 16.59
CA GLY A 313 8.88 25.04 16.08
C GLY A 313 9.76 24.62 14.89
N PHE A 314 10.57 25.56 14.40
CA PHE A 314 11.42 25.37 13.21
C PHE A 314 12.88 25.09 13.60
N PHE A 315 13.14 23.92 14.17
CA PHE A 315 14.41 23.62 14.84
C PHE A 315 15.63 23.39 13.93
N GLY A 316 15.47 23.40 12.61
CA GLY A 316 16.57 23.13 11.67
C GLY A 316 17.12 21.71 11.75
N LEU A 317 16.39 20.80 12.42
CA LEU A 317 16.69 19.38 12.55
C LEU A 317 15.44 18.55 12.24
N ASP A 318 15.64 17.36 11.67
CA ASP A 318 14.60 16.33 11.55
C ASP A 318 14.36 15.62 12.90
N LYS A 319 13.38 14.71 12.95
CA LYS A 319 13.05 13.93 14.16
C LYS A 319 14.19 13.01 14.63
N SER A 320 15.14 12.72 13.76
CA SER A 320 16.32 11.90 14.04
C SER A 320 17.53 12.75 14.47
N GLY A 321 17.40 14.07 14.50
CA GLY A 321 18.45 15.01 14.87
C GLY A 321 19.40 15.36 13.73
N ASN A 322 19.08 15.03 12.48
CA ASN A 322 19.89 15.41 11.33
C ASN A 322 19.55 16.85 10.91
N PRO A 323 20.54 17.65 10.47
CA PRO A 323 20.27 18.95 9.89
C PRO A 323 19.34 18.86 8.68
N ILE A 324 18.49 19.86 8.51
CA ILE A 324 17.61 20.00 7.34
C ILE A 324 17.90 21.33 6.65
N ASP A 325 17.67 21.35 5.35
CA ASP A 325 17.85 22.53 4.50
C ASP A 325 16.60 23.42 4.50
N GLY A 326 15.47 22.92 5.00
CA GLY A 326 14.27 23.73 5.19
C GLY A 326 12.97 22.97 5.38
N TYR A 327 11.86 23.67 5.16
CA TYR A 327 10.50 23.15 5.26
C TYR A 327 9.72 23.48 3.99
N ILE A 328 8.93 22.51 3.50
CA ILE A 328 8.01 22.66 2.37
C ILE A 328 6.59 22.48 2.90
N PHE A 329 5.74 23.47 2.72
CA PHE A 329 4.34 23.39 3.16
C PHE A 329 3.47 22.79 2.06
N THR A 330 2.58 21.88 2.46
CA THR A 330 1.72 21.13 1.53
C THR A 330 0.23 21.37 1.71
N ASN A 331 -0.16 22.08 2.77
CA ASN A 331 -1.55 22.49 3.08
C ASN A 331 -1.55 23.78 3.90
N ASP A 332 -2.72 24.41 4.01
CA ASP A 332 -2.98 25.39 5.08
C ASP A 332 -2.95 24.69 6.45
N ILE A 333 -2.33 25.33 7.44
CA ILE A 333 -2.11 24.74 8.76
C ILE A 333 -2.65 25.66 9.86
N ASP A 334 -3.58 25.14 10.66
CA ASP A 334 -4.08 25.81 11.87
C ASP A 334 -3.35 25.28 13.11
N PHE A 335 -2.61 26.14 13.80
CA PHE A 335 -1.86 25.83 15.02
C PHE A 335 -2.64 26.14 16.31
N ARG A 336 -3.96 26.33 16.25
CA ARG A 336 -4.77 26.59 17.45
C ARG A 336 -4.53 25.54 18.53
N GLY A 337 -4.16 26.01 19.72
CA GLY A 337 -3.86 25.18 20.88
C GLY A 337 -2.39 24.76 21.01
N GLU A 338 -1.57 25.00 19.98
CA GLU A 338 -0.12 24.82 20.05
C GLU A 338 0.56 26.10 20.58
N THR A 339 1.74 25.94 21.17
CA THR A 339 2.62 27.07 21.54
C THR A 339 3.99 26.81 20.94
N PHE A 340 4.47 27.79 20.18
CA PHE A 340 5.75 27.69 19.49
C PHE A 340 6.89 27.95 20.47
N THR A 341 7.94 27.14 20.34
CA THR A 341 9.24 27.38 20.97
C THR A 341 10.12 28.08 19.95
N MET A 342 10.76 29.17 20.37
CA MET A 342 11.73 29.87 19.54
C MET A 342 12.83 28.93 19.07
N ALA A 343 13.03 28.89 17.76
CA ALA A 343 14.15 28.18 17.15
C ALA A 343 15.45 28.97 17.34
N GLY A 344 16.60 28.28 17.36
CA GLY A 344 17.90 28.94 17.31
C GLY A 344 18.17 29.58 15.93
N PRO A 345 19.46 29.84 15.60
CA PRO A 345 19.83 30.32 14.28
C PRO A 345 19.37 29.39 13.15
N PHE A 346 18.75 29.96 12.11
CA PHE A 346 18.26 29.23 10.95
C PHE A 346 18.75 29.88 9.65
N SER A 347 19.33 29.07 8.77
CA SER A 347 19.84 29.49 7.45
C SER A 347 19.17 28.72 6.29
N GLY A 348 18.13 27.94 6.59
CA GLY A 348 17.43 27.13 5.60
C GLY A 348 16.34 27.90 4.86
N ARG A 349 15.48 27.15 4.16
CA ARG A 349 14.37 27.70 3.39
C ARG A 349 13.01 27.38 4.00
N LEU A 350 12.05 28.29 3.92
CA LEU A 350 10.63 28.00 4.14
C LEU A 350 9.88 28.22 2.83
N ILE A 351 9.44 27.12 2.21
CA ILE A 351 8.79 27.11 0.90
C ILE A 351 7.29 26.92 1.13
N GLY A 352 6.53 28.01 1.06
CA GLY A 352 5.13 28.02 1.44
C GLY A 352 4.16 27.47 0.41
N ASN A 353 4.55 27.38 -0.86
CA ASN A 353 3.68 26.94 -1.97
C ASN A 353 2.32 27.66 -2.04
N GLY A 354 2.22 28.88 -1.49
CA GLY A 354 1.00 29.67 -1.42
C GLY A 354 0.10 29.36 -0.21
N PHE A 355 0.49 28.45 0.67
CA PHE A 355 -0.29 28.07 1.85
C PHE A 355 -0.16 29.07 3.01
N THR A 356 -1.06 28.92 3.98
CA THR A 356 -1.20 29.79 5.14
C THR A 356 -0.93 29.06 6.46
N LEU A 357 -0.16 29.68 7.35
CA LEU A 357 0.05 29.25 8.74
C LEU A 357 -0.78 30.14 9.67
N LYS A 358 -1.71 29.54 10.40
CA LYS A 358 -2.71 30.25 11.20
C LYS A 358 -2.53 30.01 12.70
N ASN A 359 -2.94 30.98 13.51
CA ASN A 359 -3.04 30.87 14.98
C ASN A 359 -1.69 30.51 15.65
N ILE A 360 -0.58 31.12 15.20
CA ILE A 360 0.74 30.90 15.81
C ILE A 360 0.79 31.64 17.14
N LYS A 361 1.01 30.89 18.23
CA LYS A 361 1.13 31.46 19.57
C LYS A 361 2.55 31.34 20.12
N LEU A 362 3.17 32.47 20.43
CA LEU A 362 4.44 32.59 21.13
C LEU A 362 4.19 33.10 22.56
N VAL A 363 4.75 32.44 23.57
CA VAL A 363 4.53 32.80 24.98
C VAL A 363 5.85 32.96 25.71
N MET A 364 6.01 34.08 26.42
CA MET A 364 7.14 34.30 27.33
C MET A 364 6.64 34.70 28.71
N LYS A 365 7.05 33.96 29.74
CA LYS A 365 6.69 34.24 31.14
C LYS A 365 7.88 34.10 32.06
N THR A 366 8.04 35.02 33.02
CA THR A 366 9.05 34.88 34.07
C THR A 366 8.68 33.72 35.00
N LYS A 367 9.66 32.88 35.32
CA LYS A 367 9.50 31.80 36.32
C LYS A 367 9.87 32.32 37.70
N LYS A 368 9.28 31.77 38.78
CA LYS A 368 9.52 32.21 40.17
C LYS A 368 10.99 32.24 40.64
N MET A 369 11.91 31.57 39.94
CA MET A 369 13.35 31.52 40.24
C MET A 369 14.21 31.87 39.02
N ASP A 370 13.62 32.60 38.07
CA ASP A 370 14.31 33.02 36.85
C ASP A 370 15.36 34.09 37.20
N GLN A 371 16.63 33.81 36.94
CA GLN A 371 17.73 34.77 37.17
C GLN A 371 18.08 35.55 35.90
N ASP A 372 17.43 35.24 34.78
CA ASP A 372 17.72 35.87 33.50
C ASP A 372 17.27 37.33 33.52
N LYS A 373 18.21 38.23 33.25
CA LYS A 373 17.95 39.67 33.12
C LYS A 373 17.56 40.08 31.69
N HIS A 374 17.47 39.11 30.79
CA HIS A 374 17.16 39.29 29.39
C HIS A 374 16.29 38.15 28.88
N LYS A 375 15.29 38.48 28.05
CA LYS A 375 14.41 37.51 27.40
C LYS A 375 14.26 37.84 25.91
N ASP A 376 14.15 36.78 25.12
CA ASP A 376 13.93 36.83 23.68
C ASP A 376 12.70 35.98 23.33
N VAL A 377 11.79 36.53 22.52
CA VAL A 377 10.65 35.77 22.00
C VAL A 377 10.38 36.09 20.53
N ALA A 378 10.47 35.05 19.71
CA ALA A 378 10.15 35.06 18.29
C ALA A 378 9.97 33.62 17.77
N LEU A 379 9.62 33.45 16.49
CA LEU A 379 9.72 32.14 15.83
C LEU A 379 11.18 31.70 15.72
N PHE A 380 12.08 32.63 15.41
CA PHE A 380 13.52 32.38 15.27
C PHE A 380 14.34 33.36 16.12
N GLU A 381 15.39 32.85 16.77
CA GLU A 381 16.39 33.71 17.40
C GLU A 381 17.09 34.55 16.32
N GLU A 382 17.57 33.90 15.27
CA GLU A 382 18.26 34.54 14.16
C GLU A 382 17.95 33.87 12.83
N LEU A 383 17.66 34.66 11.81
CA LEU A 383 17.69 34.24 10.41
C LEU A 383 19.00 34.73 9.78
N ASP A 384 19.90 33.82 9.39
CA ASP A 384 21.19 34.17 8.73
C ASP A 384 21.27 33.48 7.37
N GLY A 385 21.11 34.24 6.29
CA GLY A 385 21.06 33.70 4.93
C GLY A 385 19.81 32.88 4.63
N ALA A 386 18.78 32.93 5.50
CA ALA A 386 17.54 32.20 5.31
C ALA A 386 16.72 32.76 4.13
N TYR A 387 15.86 31.91 3.57
CA TYR A 387 15.04 32.27 2.43
C TYR A 387 13.60 31.78 2.62
N LEU A 388 12.63 32.69 2.67
CA LEU A 388 11.21 32.36 2.82
C LEU A 388 10.48 32.79 1.55
N GLU A 389 9.64 31.91 0.99
CA GLU A 389 8.87 32.24 -0.21
C GLU A 389 7.43 31.75 -0.19
N ASN A 390 6.54 32.52 -0.81
CA ASN A 390 5.15 32.14 -1.11
C ASN A 390 4.39 31.63 0.12
N LEU A 391 4.43 32.36 1.23
CA LEU A 391 3.89 31.90 2.52
C LEU A 391 3.08 33.02 3.17
N THR A 392 1.91 32.67 3.71
CA THR A 392 1.12 33.60 4.52
C THR A 392 1.19 33.21 5.99
N PHE A 393 1.47 34.16 6.86
CA PHE A 393 1.29 34.04 8.30
C PHE A 393 0.04 34.82 8.71
N GLU A 394 -0.89 34.17 9.38
CA GLU A 394 -2.16 34.76 9.80
C GLU A 394 -2.39 34.50 11.30
N ASP A 395 -2.84 35.51 12.03
CA ASP A 395 -3.17 35.41 13.47
C ASP A 395 -1.95 34.95 14.30
N ILE A 396 -0.89 35.76 14.30
CA ILE A 396 0.25 35.56 15.19
C ILE A 396 -0.01 36.32 16.49
N LEU A 397 0.02 35.58 17.61
CA LEU A 397 -0.02 36.15 18.94
C LEU A 397 1.33 35.98 19.65
N VAL A 398 1.98 37.09 19.97
CA VAL A 398 3.13 37.14 20.88
C VAL A 398 2.64 37.63 22.24
N ASP A 399 2.55 36.73 23.22
CA ASP A 399 1.99 36.97 24.55
C ASP A 399 3.09 36.91 25.62
N ILE A 400 3.49 38.07 26.12
CA ILE A 400 4.59 38.24 27.07
C ILE A 400 4.03 38.69 28.43
N SER A 401 4.53 38.07 29.49
CA SER A 401 4.25 38.44 30.88
C SER A 401 5.50 38.20 31.72
N ILE A 402 6.40 39.18 31.73
CA ILE A 402 7.66 39.13 32.49
C ILE A 402 7.66 40.16 33.63
N ASP A 403 8.48 39.91 34.64
CA ASP A 403 8.62 40.78 35.81
C ASP A 403 9.36 42.10 35.45
N PRO A 404 9.08 43.21 36.17
CA PRO A 404 9.81 44.46 35.99
C PRO A 404 11.33 44.34 36.16
N GLY A 405 12.09 45.19 35.47
CA GLY A 405 13.55 45.19 35.50
C GLY A 405 14.22 44.13 34.59
N VAL A 406 13.46 43.37 33.81
CA VAL A 406 13.97 42.40 32.82
C VAL A 406 13.95 43.02 31.43
N THR A 407 15.08 42.99 30.72
CA THR A 407 15.16 43.47 29.33
C THR A 407 14.52 42.47 28.36
N LEU A 408 13.92 42.95 27.27
CA LEU A 408 13.18 42.12 26.30
C LEU A 408 13.55 42.47 24.87
N ASN A 409 13.77 41.46 24.03
CA ASN A 409 13.53 41.58 22.59
C ASN A 409 12.34 40.70 22.18
N ALA A 410 11.43 41.23 21.38
CA ALA A 410 10.29 40.47 20.86
C ALA A 410 9.94 40.86 19.43
N ALA A 411 9.69 39.85 18.61
CA ALA A 411 9.18 40.03 17.25
C ALA A 411 8.43 38.76 16.82
N PRO A 412 7.48 38.83 15.88
CA PRO A 412 6.75 37.63 15.46
C PRO A 412 7.64 36.67 14.66
N LEU A 413 8.53 37.18 13.80
CA LEU A 413 9.36 36.34 12.92
C LEU A 413 10.73 36.03 13.53
N ALA A 414 11.60 37.03 13.74
CA ALA A 414 12.91 36.76 14.34
C ALA A 414 13.46 37.91 15.19
N ILE A 415 14.34 37.62 16.15
CA ILE A 415 15.04 38.71 16.87
C ILE A 415 16.02 39.40 15.92
N LYS A 416 16.84 38.60 15.21
CA LYS A 416 17.82 39.09 14.24
C LYS A 416 17.57 38.53 12.85
N SER A 417 17.81 39.34 11.84
CA SER A 417 17.86 38.93 10.45
C SER A 417 19.13 39.47 9.78
N LYS A 418 19.86 38.59 9.10
CA LYS A 418 21.10 38.88 8.40
C LYS A 418 21.10 38.21 7.04
N LYS A 419 21.20 39.00 5.96
CA LYS A 419 21.20 38.49 4.57
C LYS A 419 20.01 37.57 4.24
N THR A 420 18.90 37.72 4.96
CA THR A 420 17.68 36.94 4.76
C THR A 420 16.89 37.49 3.58
N THR A 421 16.22 36.62 2.84
CA THR A 421 15.29 37.04 1.78
C THR A 421 13.88 36.56 2.11
N LEU A 422 12.92 37.48 2.05
CA LEU A 422 11.50 37.19 2.10
C LEU A 422 10.91 37.54 0.73
N LYS A 423 10.30 36.56 0.05
CA LYS A 423 9.72 36.73 -1.28
C LYS A 423 8.25 36.31 -1.33
N ASN A 424 7.35 37.21 -1.68
CA ASN A 424 5.91 36.93 -1.72
C ASN A 424 5.42 36.32 -0.38
N VAL A 425 5.74 37.01 0.72
CA VAL A 425 5.39 36.60 2.09
C VAL A 425 4.40 37.60 2.65
N ILE A 426 3.28 37.12 3.18
CA ILE A 426 2.20 37.96 3.69
C ILE A 426 2.04 37.74 5.18
N PHE A 427 1.94 38.82 5.96
CA PHE A 427 1.65 38.78 7.38
C PHE A 427 0.30 39.44 7.65
N LYS A 428 -0.59 38.76 8.36
CA LYS A 428 -1.93 39.27 8.70
C LYS A 428 -2.22 39.06 10.17
N GLU A 429 -2.85 40.04 10.80
CA GLU A 429 -3.35 39.93 12.17
C GLU A 429 -2.23 39.53 13.15
N ILE A 430 -1.26 40.44 13.33
CA ILE A 430 -0.20 40.24 14.32
C ILE A 430 -0.55 41.01 15.58
N VAL A 431 -0.53 40.36 16.73
CA VAL A 431 -0.70 41.00 18.03
C VAL A 431 0.52 40.72 18.90
N ILE A 432 1.21 41.79 19.30
CA ILE A 432 2.33 41.73 20.25
C ILE A 432 1.87 42.37 21.55
N ASN A 433 1.73 41.55 22.59
CA ASN A 433 1.28 41.95 23.92
C ASN A 433 2.42 41.82 24.92
N THR A 434 2.94 42.95 25.43
CA THR A 434 4.05 42.94 26.39
C THR A 434 3.60 42.83 27.85
N GLY A 435 2.29 42.86 28.11
CA GLY A 435 1.75 42.88 29.46
C GLY A 435 2.07 44.18 30.20
N MET A 436 2.16 44.10 31.54
CA MET A 436 2.36 45.26 32.44
C MET A 436 3.74 45.30 33.10
N GLY A 437 4.68 44.46 32.64
CA GLY A 437 6.02 44.35 33.23
C GLY A 437 6.97 45.47 32.84
N ASP A 438 6.63 46.26 31.82
CA ASP A 438 7.45 47.37 31.35
C ASP A 438 7.11 48.65 32.14
N ASP A 439 8.01 48.99 33.06
CA ASP A 439 7.96 50.19 33.91
C ASP A 439 8.91 51.30 33.44
N GLY A 440 9.58 51.10 32.29
CA GLY A 440 10.55 52.04 31.72
C GLY A 440 11.97 51.94 32.30
N GLU A 441 12.22 51.11 33.32
CA GLU A 441 13.57 50.92 33.88
C GLU A 441 14.40 49.93 33.06
N ALA A 442 13.75 48.93 32.45
CA ALA A 442 14.38 47.95 31.59
C ALA A 442 14.06 48.20 30.12
N LEU A 443 15.01 47.88 29.24
CA LEU A 443 14.87 48.09 27.82
C LEU A 443 13.97 47.03 27.17
N TYR A 444 12.88 47.47 26.55
CA TYR A 444 12.01 46.66 25.69
C TYR A 444 12.21 47.05 24.23
N ARG A 445 12.68 46.11 23.40
CA ARG A 445 12.81 46.27 21.95
C ARG A 445 11.83 45.36 21.23
N LEU A 446 10.93 45.96 20.45
CA LEU A 446 9.88 45.25 19.72
C LEU A 446 10.09 45.41 18.23
N GLY A 447 9.82 44.36 17.46
CA GLY A 447 9.88 44.37 16.00
C GLY A 447 8.55 43.97 15.39
N ASP A 448 8.16 44.62 14.30
CA ASP A 448 7.01 44.23 13.49
C ASP A 448 7.24 42.89 12.76
N LEU A 449 8.45 42.66 12.26
CA LEU A 449 8.98 41.36 11.82
C LEU A 449 10.26 40.99 12.54
N PHE A 450 11.15 41.97 12.71
CA PHE A 450 12.49 41.81 13.28
C PHE A 450 12.80 42.89 14.30
N VAL A 451 13.56 42.54 15.33
CA VAL A 451 14.14 43.56 16.22
C VAL A 451 15.36 44.20 15.55
N GLN A 452 16.17 43.40 14.84
CA GLN A 452 17.33 43.89 14.08
C GLN A 452 17.37 43.23 12.70
N ALA A 453 17.54 44.03 11.65
CA ALA A 453 17.66 43.56 10.27
C ALA A 453 18.89 44.16 9.59
N THR A 454 19.75 43.32 9.00
CA THR A 454 20.95 43.75 8.27
C THR A 454 21.06 43.00 6.94
N GLY A 455 21.00 43.72 5.83
CA GLY A 455 21.05 43.12 4.48
C GLY A 455 19.86 42.20 4.17
N THR A 456 18.75 42.34 4.89
CA THR A 456 17.49 41.65 4.60
C THR A 456 16.89 42.21 3.32
N VAL A 457 16.42 41.33 2.44
CA VAL A 457 15.73 41.68 1.20
C VAL A 457 14.25 41.32 1.33
N LEU A 458 13.38 42.28 1.05
CA LEU A 458 11.93 42.11 1.02
C LEU A 458 11.46 42.29 -0.43
N ASP A 459 10.95 41.22 -1.04
CA ASP A 459 10.39 41.21 -2.39
C ASP A 459 8.91 40.82 -2.29
N GLN A 460 7.99 41.74 -2.58
CA GLN A 460 6.54 41.50 -2.45
C GLN A 460 6.12 41.02 -1.06
N VAL A 461 6.66 41.64 -0.02
CA VAL A 461 6.28 41.36 1.37
C VAL A 461 5.26 42.39 1.83
N THR A 462 4.16 41.94 2.41
CA THR A 462 3.09 42.82 2.90
C THR A 462 2.70 42.44 4.32
N ALA A 463 2.36 43.44 5.13
CA ALA A 463 1.75 43.22 6.42
C ALA A 463 0.43 44.00 6.55
N GLU A 464 -0.56 43.36 7.16
CA GLU A 464 -1.87 43.93 7.47
C GLU A 464 -2.18 43.71 8.95
N ASN A 465 -2.64 44.76 9.64
CA ASN A 465 -3.09 44.72 11.03
C ASN A 465 -2.03 44.21 12.03
N ILE A 466 -0.90 44.92 12.12
CA ILE A 466 0.07 44.74 13.21
C ILE A 466 -0.30 45.63 14.39
N VAL A 467 -0.59 45.01 15.54
CA VAL A 467 -1.01 45.68 16.77
C VAL A 467 0.00 45.45 17.88
N PHE A 468 0.63 46.53 18.34
CA PHE A 468 1.45 46.54 19.54
C PHE A 468 0.59 46.97 20.74
N LYS A 469 0.47 46.08 21.74
CA LYS A 469 -0.08 46.37 23.06
C LYS A 469 1.09 46.45 24.03
N SER A 470 1.83 47.55 23.96
CA SER A 470 3.03 47.83 24.75
C SER A 470 2.91 49.13 25.54
N SER A 471 3.84 49.34 26.48
CA SER A 471 3.99 50.63 27.17
C SER A 471 4.49 51.71 26.20
N GLU A 472 4.47 52.96 26.64
CA GLU A 472 5.08 54.10 25.93
C GLU A 472 6.62 54.08 25.93
N PHE A 473 7.24 53.28 26.80
CA PHE A 473 8.70 53.18 26.94
C PHE A 473 9.34 52.20 25.94
N ALA A 474 8.54 51.34 25.30
CA ALA A 474 9.04 50.33 24.39
C ALA A 474 9.61 50.94 23.09
N GLU A 475 10.81 50.50 22.70
CA GLU A 475 11.43 50.84 21.42
C GLU A 475 10.85 49.93 20.33
N ILE A 476 10.01 50.48 19.44
CA ILE A 476 9.38 49.72 18.36
C ILE A 476 10.12 49.97 17.03
N SER A 477 10.67 48.90 16.45
CA SER A 477 11.21 48.85 15.09
C SER A 477 10.11 48.45 14.12
N ARG A 478 9.85 49.31 13.13
CA ARG A 478 8.86 49.13 12.07
C ARG A 478 9.56 49.07 10.72
N LEU A 479 9.60 47.90 10.11
CA LEU A 479 10.20 47.64 8.80
C LEU A 479 9.18 47.70 7.66
N LEU A 480 7.91 47.38 7.93
CA LEU A 480 6.83 47.25 6.95
C LEU A 480 5.78 48.38 7.01
N ASP A 481 5.91 49.35 7.93
CA ASP A 481 5.03 50.52 8.02
C ASP A 481 5.36 51.64 7.02
#